data_AF-A0A2M8P4V2-F1
#
_entry.id   AF-A0A2M8P4V2-F1
#
_cell.length_a   1.000
_cell.length_b   1.000
_cell.length_c   1.000
_cell.angle_alpha   90.00
_cell.angle_beta   90.00
_cell.angle_gamma   90.00
#
_symmetry.space_group_name_H-M   'P 1'
#
loop_
_entity.id
_entity.type
_entity.pdbx_description
1 polymer ?
#
loop_
_entity_poly.entity_id
_entity_poly.type
_entity_poly.pdbx_seq_one_letter_code
_entity_poly.pdbx_strand_id
1 'polypeptide(L)'
;MMIFDRSNIQQLLRYALTERDSQAITYLLHFMSDIPEVEPVITAQLDQWLTTEPDAVYFFGRTALSVAFDDKWLPYLWASARASLQIVVTQSDSESIMEWLRLIAREPASYQLNDILREGIRLAQIRAHDDGTLGVRLLNFALKRACDLVLDMLNDPPFISALNPPIGIALSTFDPEAVAKSIETGRDLGILALSHALKYAPTNPKVAMIFTPEIIAYIWALYGEEESFTYLIPDFKPSTLIHTLLDASTSWLSEESVHTLFVHTVNADDESLFIHLCYQLTHQDHAQLLAYLNTLYLSGQIAPETIIRSLTRLQEATILSTQEITTILYQLGGLYEWKNTAGKMIIEYLGRLFQQNAGIQLPLEGLRKLHKLTSELRQEPLQKTFLKRIQAMLETQSDDAPPLDFIIELQETVAWSNTLQNHFLSWWRGYMLTQPLSRLQFIEKSFENKRQLETLRGIVQTTIAIRKFLGKRTLSEVAMMVNGAFTLLQMLSDSFDPINNRPLDFDVPTFQMEIANRANDLTAQEREVFAKDLRELAELISTMADYRSKSTLIRREDDIERQLMSGEQDPQSAIDTMRWLAGFLGRM
;
A
#
# COMPACT_ATOMS: atom_id res chain seq x y z
N MET A 1 -17.68 -89.51 -5.87
CA MET A 1 -17.04 -89.01 -7.10
C MET A 1 -18.17 -88.52 -8.00
N MET A 2 -18.54 -87.24 -7.90
CA MET A 2 -19.53 -86.66 -8.82
C MET A 2 -18.93 -86.74 -10.22
N ILE A 3 -19.65 -87.35 -11.15
CA ILE A 3 -19.22 -87.41 -12.54
C ILE A 3 -19.34 -86.00 -13.09
N PHE A 4 -18.23 -85.44 -13.54
CA PHE A 4 -18.17 -84.16 -14.23
C PHE A 4 -19.06 -84.23 -15.48
N ASP A 5 -20.21 -83.56 -15.45
CA ASP A 5 -21.08 -83.40 -16.61
C ASP A 5 -20.89 -81.99 -17.19
N ARG A 6 -20.11 -81.92 -18.27
CA ARG A 6 -19.84 -80.68 -19.02
C ARG A 6 -21.13 -79.94 -19.40
N SER A 7 -22.23 -80.66 -19.64
CA SER A 7 -23.51 -80.06 -20.01
C SER A 7 -24.10 -79.23 -18.87
N ASN A 8 -24.02 -79.73 -17.63
CA ASN A 8 -24.56 -79.03 -16.46
C ASN A 8 -23.77 -77.76 -16.13
N ILE A 9 -22.45 -77.79 -16.29
CA ILE A 9 -21.58 -76.61 -16.12
C ILE A 9 -21.92 -75.53 -17.16
N GLN A 10 -22.11 -75.92 -18.43
CA GLN A 10 -22.51 -74.99 -19.48
C GLN A 10 -23.91 -74.42 -19.25
N GLN A 11 -24.86 -75.23 -18.76
CA GLN A 11 -26.20 -74.77 -18.39
C GLN A 11 -26.15 -73.79 -17.21
N LEU A 12 -25.34 -74.07 -16.19
CA LEU A 12 -25.16 -73.19 -15.04
C LEU A 12 -24.51 -71.87 -15.44
N LEU A 13 -23.48 -71.89 -16.30
CA LEU A 13 -22.88 -70.67 -16.86
C LEU A 13 -23.90 -69.88 -17.66
N ARG A 14 -24.70 -70.56 -18.49
CA ARG A 14 -25.75 -69.90 -19.28
C ARG A 14 -26.79 -69.24 -18.39
N TYR A 15 -27.29 -69.97 -17.38
CA TYR A 15 -28.22 -69.44 -16.39
C TYR A 15 -27.63 -68.23 -15.65
N ALA A 16 -26.40 -68.37 -15.15
CA ALA A 16 -25.70 -67.32 -14.39
C ALA A 16 -25.61 -66.01 -15.17
N LEU A 17 -25.40 -66.09 -16.48
CA LEU A 17 -25.18 -64.93 -17.31
C LEU A 17 -26.45 -64.36 -17.93
N THR A 18 -27.41 -65.21 -18.34
CA THR A 18 -28.72 -64.76 -18.83
C THR A 18 -29.53 -64.11 -17.72
N GLU A 19 -29.55 -64.70 -16.52
CA GLU A 19 -30.31 -64.18 -15.37
C GLU A 19 -29.53 -63.18 -14.50
N ARG A 20 -28.26 -62.90 -14.85
CA ARG A 20 -27.36 -62.05 -14.06
C ARG A 20 -27.27 -62.49 -12.59
N ASP A 21 -27.15 -63.80 -12.36
CA ASP A 21 -27.05 -64.40 -11.03
C ASP A 21 -25.59 -64.50 -10.56
N SER A 22 -25.22 -63.61 -9.64
CA SER A 22 -23.87 -63.58 -9.03
C SER A 22 -23.55 -64.80 -8.15
N GLN A 23 -24.56 -65.45 -7.56
CA GLN A 23 -24.36 -66.67 -6.77
C GLN A 23 -24.01 -67.84 -7.67
N ALA A 24 -24.68 -67.95 -8.82
CA ALA A 24 -24.37 -68.96 -9.83
C ALA A 24 -22.93 -68.82 -10.33
N ILE A 25 -22.44 -67.59 -10.55
CA ILE A 25 -21.02 -67.34 -10.88
C ILE A 25 -20.10 -67.78 -9.72
N THR A 26 -20.45 -67.47 -8.48
CA THR A 26 -19.66 -67.88 -7.31
C THR A 26 -19.51 -69.40 -7.22
N TYR A 27 -20.60 -70.15 -7.48
CA TYR A 27 -20.53 -71.62 -7.55
C TYR A 27 -19.62 -72.09 -8.68
N LEU A 28 -19.69 -71.47 -9.87
CA LEU A 28 -18.80 -71.80 -10.98
C LEU A 28 -17.33 -71.57 -10.64
N LEU A 29 -16.99 -70.48 -9.95
CA LEU A 29 -15.62 -70.21 -9.51
C LEU A 29 -15.12 -71.21 -8.48
N HIS A 30 -16.00 -71.66 -7.57
CA HIS A 30 -15.68 -72.74 -6.64
C HIS A 30 -15.44 -74.06 -7.38
N PHE A 31 -16.30 -74.41 -8.34
CA PHE A 31 -16.10 -75.58 -9.19
C PHE A 31 -14.81 -75.52 -9.99
N MET A 32 -14.42 -74.35 -10.52
CA MET A 32 -13.14 -74.17 -11.20
C MET A 32 -11.93 -74.38 -10.28
N SER A 33 -12.06 -73.99 -9.01
CA SER A 33 -11.01 -74.18 -8.01
C SER A 33 -10.87 -75.65 -7.60
N ASP A 34 -11.99 -76.36 -7.50
CA ASP A 34 -12.04 -77.76 -7.07
C ASP A 34 -11.76 -78.75 -8.22
N ILE A 35 -12.10 -78.38 -9.46
CA ILE A 35 -12.04 -79.22 -10.66
C ILE A 35 -11.38 -78.42 -11.80
N PRO A 36 -10.05 -78.54 -11.99
CA PRO A 36 -9.30 -77.76 -13.00
C PRO A 36 -9.80 -77.93 -14.44
N GLU A 37 -10.46 -79.05 -14.77
CA GLU A 37 -11.03 -79.29 -16.11
C GLU A 37 -12.25 -78.40 -16.42
N VAL A 38 -12.88 -77.78 -15.42
CA VAL A 38 -13.98 -76.81 -15.61
C VAL A 38 -13.46 -75.54 -16.26
N GLU A 39 -12.27 -75.08 -15.87
CA GLU A 39 -11.74 -73.77 -16.26
C GLU A 39 -11.67 -73.57 -17.78
N PRO A 40 -11.04 -74.49 -18.57
CA PRO A 40 -11.02 -74.39 -20.03
C PRO A 40 -12.40 -74.38 -20.69
N VAL A 41 -13.40 -75.02 -20.07
CA VAL A 41 -14.77 -75.05 -20.59
C VAL A 41 -15.45 -73.69 -20.42
N ILE A 42 -15.27 -73.07 -19.24
CA ILE A 42 -15.81 -71.75 -18.94
C ILE A 42 -15.10 -70.68 -19.79
N THR A 43 -13.77 -70.66 -19.81
CA THR A 43 -13.01 -69.65 -20.55
C THR A 43 -13.26 -69.72 -22.06
N ALA A 44 -13.33 -70.91 -22.66
CA ALA A 44 -13.69 -71.07 -24.07
C ALA A 44 -15.12 -70.57 -24.38
N GLN A 45 -16.05 -70.72 -23.44
CA GLN A 45 -17.41 -70.22 -23.60
C GLN A 45 -17.47 -68.69 -23.46
N LEU A 46 -16.72 -68.12 -22.52
CA LEU A 46 -16.57 -66.67 -22.38
C LEU A 46 -15.90 -66.06 -23.62
N ASP A 47 -14.88 -66.68 -24.18
CA ASP A 47 -14.24 -66.24 -25.44
C ASP A 47 -15.23 -66.18 -26.59
N GLN A 48 -16.11 -67.18 -26.71
CA GLN A 48 -17.19 -67.16 -27.69
C GLN A 48 -18.15 -66.00 -27.43
N TRP A 49 -18.56 -65.81 -26.17
CA TRP A 49 -19.55 -64.81 -25.80
C TRP A 49 -19.04 -63.38 -25.81
N LEU A 50 -17.72 -63.16 -25.72
CA LEU A 50 -17.13 -61.84 -25.94
C LEU A 50 -17.57 -61.24 -27.29
N THR A 51 -17.86 -62.07 -28.28
CA THR A 51 -18.31 -61.61 -29.61
C THR A 51 -19.82 -61.42 -29.73
N THR A 52 -20.63 -62.13 -28.94
CA THR A 52 -22.10 -62.16 -29.08
C THR A 52 -22.85 -61.45 -27.95
N GLU A 53 -22.36 -61.60 -26.72
CA GLU A 53 -22.96 -61.10 -25.48
C GLU A 53 -21.85 -60.56 -24.55
N PRO A 54 -21.07 -59.54 -24.98
CA PRO A 54 -19.92 -59.07 -24.20
C PRO A 54 -20.32 -58.53 -22.83
N ASP A 55 -21.51 -57.97 -22.68
CA ASP A 55 -22.02 -57.47 -21.41
C ASP A 55 -22.25 -58.60 -20.39
N ALA A 56 -22.64 -59.80 -20.84
CA ALA A 56 -22.68 -61.00 -20.01
C ALA A 56 -21.29 -61.36 -19.49
N VAL A 57 -20.28 -61.37 -20.37
CA VAL A 57 -18.89 -61.64 -19.99
C VAL A 57 -18.35 -60.58 -19.02
N TYR A 58 -18.74 -59.31 -19.19
CA TYR A 58 -18.41 -58.22 -18.25
C TYR A 58 -18.96 -58.52 -16.86
N PHE A 59 -20.23 -58.93 -16.78
CA PHE A 59 -20.84 -59.32 -15.51
C PHE A 59 -20.16 -60.53 -14.87
N PHE A 60 -19.73 -61.52 -15.66
CA PHE A 60 -18.92 -62.63 -15.17
C PHE A 60 -17.61 -62.15 -14.55
N GLY A 61 -16.79 -61.43 -15.34
CA GLY A 61 -15.47 -60.96 -14.91
C GLY A 61 -15.54 -60.07 -13.67
N ARG A 62 -16.51 -59.16 -13.62
CA ARG A 62 -16.75 -58.28 -12.47
C ARG A 62 -17.12 -59.06 -11.21
N THR A 63 -18.03 -60.03 -11.34
CA THR A 63 -18.44 -60.87 -10.21
C THR A 63 -17.28 -61.73 -9.74
N ALA A 64 -16.50 -62.32 -10.66
CA ALA A 64 -15.34 -63.12 -10.32
C ALA A 64 -14.29 -62.35 -9.52
N LEU A 65 -13.92 -61.16 -9.99
CA LEU A 65 -12.97 -60.29 -9.29
C LEU A 65 -13.49 -59.79 -7.94
N SER A 66 -14.82 -59.66 -7.78
CA SER A 66 -15.43 -59.25 -6.51
C SER A 66 -15.46 -60.37 -5.45
N VAL A 67 -15.52 -61.63 -5.89
CA VAL A 67 -15.49 -62.80 -4.99
C VAL A 67 -14.05 -63.04 -4.51
N ALA A 68 -13.10 -63.06 -5.44
CA ALA A 68 -11.69 -63.14 -5.15
C ALA A 68 -10.90 -62.44 -6.26
N PHE A 69 -10.01 -61.52 -5.88
CA PHE A 69 -9.20 -60.79 -6.85
C PHE A 69 -8.15 -61.74 -7.45
N ASP A 70 -8.38 -62.17 -8.69
CA ASP A 70 -7.49 -63.01 -9.49
C ASP A 70 -7.28 -62.35 -10.86
N ASP A 71 -6.03 -61.95 -11.13
CA ASP A 71 -5.61 -61.19 -12.32
C ASP A 71 -5.98 -61.91 -13.63
N LYS A 72 -6.19 -63.22 -13.61
CA LYS A 72 -6.59 -63.98 -14.82
C LYS A 72 -7.94 -63.53 -15.39
N TRP A 73 -8.80 -62.90 -14.58
CA TRP A 73 -10.10 -62.39 -15.01
C TRP A 73 -10.04 -60.98 -15.60
N LEU A 74 -8.94 -60.25 -15.40
CA LEU A 74 -8.78 -58.89 -15.92
C LEU A 74 -8.87 -58.84 -17.45
N PRO A 75 -8.22 -59.71 -18.25
CA PRO A 75 -8.36 -59.69 -19.71
C PRO A 75 -9.80 -59.88 -20.18
N TYR A 76 -10.58 -60.74 -19.51
CA TYR A 76 -11.99 -60.94 -19.82
C TYR A 76 -12.82 -59.71 -19.49
N LEU A 77 -12.62 -59.10 -18.32
CA LEU A 77 -13.28 -57.86 -17.93
C LEU A 77 -12.95 -56.72 -18.92
N TRP A 78 -11.68 -56.60 -19.33
CA TRP A 78 -11.21 -55.56 -20.25
C TRP A 78 -11.80 -55.72 -21.65
N ALA A 79 -11.69 -56.92 -22.22
CA ALA A 79 -12.20 -57.21 -23.56
C ALA A 79 -13.72 -57.05 -23.62
N SER A 80 -14.43 -57.53 -22.60
CA SER A 80 -15.89 -57.39 -22.50
C SER A 80 -16.31 -55.93 -22.32
N ALA A 81 -15.69 -55.18 -21.41
CA ALA A 81 -15.99 -53.76 -21.22
C ALA A 81 -15.82 -52.95 -22.52
N ARG A 82 -14.72 -53.17 -23.24
CA ARG A 82 -14.47 -52.52 -24.54
C ARG A 82 -15.53 -52.89 -25.57
N ALA A 83 -15.82 -54.19 -25.74
CA ALA A 83 -16.79 -54.66 -26.71
C ALA A 83 -18.22 -54.18 -26.38
N SER A 84 -18.63 -54.23 -25.11
CA SER A 84 -19.91 -53.72 -24.64
C SER A 84 -20.04 -52.22 -24.89
N LEU A 85 -19.02 -51.42 -24.54
CA LEU A 85 -19.02 -49.98 -24.81
C LEU A 85 -19.15 -49.69 -26.30
N GLN A 86 -18.40 -50.39 -27.15
CA GLN A 86 -18.47 -50.18 -28.60
C GLN A 86 -19.87 -50.46 -29.15
N ILE A 87 -20.51 -51.55 -28.72
CA ILE A 87 -21.89 -51.88 -29.10
C ILE A 87 -22.86 -50.79 -28.60
N VAL A 88 -22.78 -50.42 -27.33
CA VAL A 88 -23.68 -49.44 -26.70
C VAL A 88 -23.55 -48.07 -27.35
N VAL A 89 -22.33 -47.60 -27.62
CA VAL A 89 -22.11 -46.32 -28.32
C VAL A 89 -22.66 -46.34 -29.75
N THR A 90 -22.58 -47.48 -30.43
CA THR A 90 -23.02 -47.59 -31.84
C THR A 90 -24.53 -47.77 -31.96
N GLN A 91 -25.17 -48.48 -31.02
CA GLN A 91 -26.52 -49.02 -31.21
C GLN A 91 -27.54 -48.54 -30.19
N SER A 92 -27.12 -47.95 -29.06
CA SER A 92 -28.02 -47.58 -27.97
C SER A 92 -28.29 -46.07 -27.89
N ASP A 93 -29.13 -45.68 -26.93
CA ASP A 93 -29.48 -44.30 -26.68
C ASP A 93 -28.48 -43.58 -25.75
N SER A 94 -28.64 -42.27 -25.67
CA SER A 94 -27.86 -41.38 -24.80
C SER A 94 -27.78 -41.85 -23.34
N GLU A 95 -28.88 -42.39 -22.77
CA GLU A 95 -28.89 -42.84 -21.39
C GLU A 95 -28.03 -44.09 -21.20
N SER A 96 -28.21 -45.10 -22.07
CA SER A 96 -27.47 -46.35 -22.00
C SER A 96 -25.95 -46.12 -22.10
N ILE A 97 -25.52 -45.23 -23.00
CA ILE A 97 -24.10 -44.85 -23.13
C ILE A 97 -23.59 -44.27 -21.81
N MET A 98 -24.32 -43.32 -21.22
CA MET A 98 -23.91 -42.66 -19.98
C MET A 98 -23.95 -43.62 -18.78
N GLU A 99 -24.89 -44.56 -18.73
CA GLU A 99 -24.93 -45.60 -17.70
C GLU A 99 -23.72 -46.51 -17.75
N TRP A 100 -23.32 -46.97 -18.94
CA TRP A 100 -22.12 -47.79 -19.12
C TRP A 100 -20.83 -47.04 -18.74
N LEU A 101 -20.69 -45.79 -19.17
CA LEU A 101 -19.54 -44.96 -18.77
C LEU A 101 -19.49 -44.76 -17.26
N ARG A 102 -20.62 -44.48 -16.60
CA ARG A 102 -20.71 -44.37 -15.14
C ARG A 102 -20.42 -45.69 -14.44
N LEU A 103 -20.87 -46.81 -15.00
CA LEU A 103 -20.62 -48.15 -14.47
C LEU A 103 -19.11 -48.40 -14.41
N ILE A 104 -18.43 -48.26 -15.56
CA ILE A 104 -16.98 -48.46 -15.67
C ILE A 104 -16.21 -47.50 -14.77
N ALA A 105 -16.61 -46.23 -14.70
CA ALA A 105 -15.96 -45.23 -13.84
C ALA A 105 -16.15 -45.46 -12.33
N ARG A 106 -17.10 -46.30 -11.92
CA ARG A 106 -17.34 -46.66 -10.51
C ARG A 106 -16.64 -47.95 -10.10
N GLU A 107 -16.07 -48.70 -11.04
CA GLU A 107 -15.36 -49.93 -10.71
C GLU A 107 -14.08 -49.64 -9.91
N PRO A 108 -13.62 -50.60 -9.09
CA PRO A 108 -12.36 -50.49 -8.35
C PRO A 108 -11.16 -50.16 -9.24
N ALA A 109 -10.25 -49.30 -8.76
CA ALA A 109 -9.03 -48.94 -9.48
C ALA A 109 -8.14 -50.17 -9.78
N SER A 110 -8.23 -51.21 -8.96
CA SER A 110 -7.54 -52.49 -9.18
C SER A 110 -7.98 -53.20 -10.47
N TYR A 111 -9.14 -52.85 -11.04
CA TYR A 111 -9.62 -53.41 -12.30
C TYR A 111 -8.97 -52.76 -13.52
N GLN A 112 -8.20 -51.68 -13.36
CA GLN A 112 -7.43 -51.01 -14.42
C GLN A 112 -8.26 -50.61 -15.66
N LEU A 113 -9.55 -50.29 -15.48
CA LEU A 113 -10.46 -49.95 -16.57
C LEU A 113 -10.32 -48.51 -17.11
N ASN A 114 -9.35 -47.74 -16.62
CA ASN A 114 -9.23 -46.31 -16.96
C ASN A 114 -8.99 -46.07 -18.46
N ASP A 115 -8.15 -46.89 -19.10
CA ASP A 115 -7.89 -46.76 -20.54
C ASP A 115 -9.12 -47.09 -21.38
N ILE A 116 -9.91 -48.08 -20.94
CA ILE A 116 -11.17 -48.46 -21.59
C ILE A 116 -12.23 -47.37 -21.39
N LEU A 117 -12.31 -46.76 -20.21
CA LEU A 117 -13.19 -45.63 -19.95
C LEU A 117 -12.85 -44.46 -20.90
N ARG A 118 -11.57 -44.13 -21.03
CA ARG A 118 -11.08 -43.07 -21.93
C ARG A 118 -11.38 -43.36 -23.40
N GLU A 119 -11.16 -44.60 -23.83
CA GLU A 119 -11.54 -45.06 -25.18
C GLU A 119 -13.05 -44.94 -25.40
N GLY A 120 -13.86 -45.37 -24.43
CA GLY A 120 -15.32 -45.24 -24.45
C GLY A 120 -15.78 -43.79 -24.54
N ILE A 121 -15.16 -42.88 -23.79
CA ILE A 121 -15.44 -41.43 -23.85
C ILE A 121 -15.15 -40.88 -25.26
N ARG A 122 -14.04 -41.27 -25.90
CA ARG A 122 -13.70 -40.84 -27.26
C ARG A 122 -14.66 -41.39 -28.31
N LEU A 123 -15.09 -42.64 -28.17
CA LEU A 123 -16.12 -43.22 -29.05
C LEU A 123 -17.47 -42.48 -28.87
N ALA A 124 -17.86 -42.21 -27.63
CA ALA A 124 -19.08 -41.46 -27.32
C ALA A 124 -19.01 -40.00 -27.82
N GLN A 125 -17.83 -39.38 -27.84
CA GLN A 125 -17.61 -38.04 -28.39
C GLN A 125 -17.98 -37.99 -29.88
N ILE A 126 -17.52 -38.97 -30.66
CA ILE A 126 -17.86 -39.08 -32.09
C ILE A 126 -19.38 -39.25 -32.25
N ARG A 127 -20.00 -40.12 -31.44
CA ARG A 127 -21.46 -40.31 -31.46
C ARG A 127 -22.24 -39.04 -31.09
N ALA A 128 -21.68 -38.22 -30.21
CA ALA A 128 -22.28 -36.97 -29.76
C ALA A 128 -22.27 -35.86 -30.84
N HIS A 129 -21.57 -36.03 -31.96
CA HIS A 129 -21.66 -35.13 -33.12
C HIS A 129 -23.10 -35.04 -33.66
N ASP A 130 -23.90 -36.10 -33.48
CA ASP A 130 -25.30 -36.16 -33.90
C ASP A 130 -26.30 -36.13 -32.72
N ASP A 131 -25.82 -35.98 -31.48
CA ASP A 131 -26.66 -35.96 -30.27
C ASP A 131 -26.12 -34.95 -29.25
N GLY A 132 -26.63 -33.71 -29.32
CA GLY A 132 -26.23 -32.63 -28.43
C GLY A 132 -26.54 -32.89 -26.95
N THR A 133 -27.52 -33.74 -26.64
CA THR A 133 -27.84 -34.12 -25.26
C THR A 133 -26.77 -35.05 -24.72
N LEU A 134 -26.35 -36.03 -25.51
CA LEU A 134 -25.20 -36.88 -25.19
C LEU A 134 -23.97 -36.01 -24.96
N GLY A 135 -23.70 -35.08 -25.88
CA GLY A 135 -22.51 -34.23 -25.83
C GLY A 135 -22.38 -33.44 -24.53
N VAL A 136 -23.46 -32.78 -24.08
CA VAL A 136 -23.43 -32.02 -22.80
C VAL A 136 -23.22 -32.94 -21.60
N ARG A 137 -23.89 -34.10 -21.58
CA ARG A 137 -23.74 -35.08 -20.48
C ARG A 137 -22.34 -35.70 -20.45
N LEU A 138 -21.79 -36.00 -21.62
CA LEU A 138 -20.47 -36.55 -21.81
C LEU A 138 -19.40 -35.54 -21.41
N LEU A 139 -19.56 -34.27 -21.77
CA LEU A 139 -18.64 -33.19 -21.40
C LEU A 139 -18.57 -33.01 -19.88
N ASN A 140 -19.73 -32.94 -19.21
CA ASN A 140 -19.80 -32.85 -17.75
C ASN A 140 -19.21 -34.10 -17.07
N PHE A 141 -19.43 -35.28 -17.64
CA PHE A 141 -18.85 -36.51 -17.14
C PHE A 141 -17.32 -36.57 -17.31
N ALA A 142 -16.82 -36.21 -18.48
CA ALA A 142 -15.40 -36.16 -18.79
C ALA A 142 -14.69 -35.17 -17.88
N LEU A 143 -15.28 -33.99 -17.62
CA LEU A 143 -14.74 -33.00 -16.69
C LEU A 143 -14.48 -33.56 -15.28
N LYS A 144 -15.29 -34.54 -14.83
CA LYS A 144 -15.16 -35.17 -13.50
C LYS A 144 -14.28 -36.41 -13.47
N ARG A 145 -14.18 -37.13 -14.59
CA ARG A 145 -13.62 -38.50 -14.63
C ARG A 145 -12.41 -38.65 -15.52
N ALA A 146 -12.27 -37.81 -16.54
CA ALA A 146 -11.19 -37.81 -17.52
C ALA A 146 -10.96 -36.38 -18.04
N CYS A 147 -10.65 -35.47 -17.11
CA CYS A 147 -10.65 -34.04 -17.35
C CYS A 147 -9.65 -33.61 -18.43
N ASP A 148 -8.60 -34.39 -18.68
CA ASP A 148 -7.64 -34.14 -19.76
C ASP A 148 -8.26 -34.32 -21.16
N LEU A 149 -9.23 -35.22 -21.32
CA LEU A 149 -9.95 -35.42 -22.59
C LEU A 149 -10.86 -34.25 -22.93
N VAL A 150 -11.21 -33.40 -21.96
CA VAL A 150 -12.02 -32.21 -22.20
C VAL A 150 -11.30 -31.25 -23.15
N LEU A 151 -9.96 -31.16 -23.09
CA LEU A 151 -9.21 -30.34 -24.04
C LEU A 151 -9.34 -30.89 -25.47
N ASP A 152 -9.29 -32.21 -25.65
CA ASP A 152 -9.53 -32.85 -26.95
C ASP A 152 -10.95 -32.54 -27.46
N MET A 153 -11.96 -32.58 -26.58
CA MET A 153 -13.36 -32.25 -26.90
C MET A 153 -13.55 -30.78 -27.27
N LEU A 154 -12.91 -29.85 -26.56
CA LEU A 154 -12.97 -28.42 -26.87
C LEU A 154 -12.31 -28.09 -28.20
N ASN A 155 -11.34 -28.89 -28.64
CA ASN A 155 -10.66 -28.76 -29.91
C ASN A 155 -11.34 -29.53 -31.06
N ASP A 156 -12.54 -30.09 -30.85
CA ASP A 156 -13.34 -30.81 -31.85
C ASP A 156 -14.56 -29.95 -32.27
N PRO A 157 -14.46 -29.16 -33.37
CA PRO A 157 -15.53 -28.25 -33.78
C PRO A 157 -16.86 -28.96 -34.08
N PRO A 158 -16.91 -30.12 -34.76
CA PRO A 158 -18.12 -30.92 -34.87
C PRO A 158 -18.79 -31.20 -33.53
N PHE A 159 -18.03 -31.66 -32.53
CA PHE A 159 -18.57 -31.91 -31.18
C PHE A 159 -19.16 -30.64 -30.56
N ILE A 160 -18.42 -29.53 -30.57
CA ILE A 160 -18.88 -28.26 -29.99
C ILE A 160 -20.14 -27.73 -30.70
N SER A 161 -20.18 -27.85 -32.03
CA SER A 161 -21.33 -27.41 -32.83
C SER A 161 -22.60 -28.23 -32.59
N ALA A 162 -22.44 -29.48 -32.14
CA ALA A 162 -23.54 -30.39 -31.85
C ALA A 162 -24.14 -30.16 -30.45
N LEU A 163 -23.41 -29.54 -29.52
CA LEU A 163 -23.85 -29.33 -28.14
C LEU A 163 -25.14 -28.50 -28.07
N ASN A 164 -26.09 -28.95 -27.25
CA ASN A 164 -27.32 -28.20 -27.03
C ASN A 164 -27.07 -26.85 -26.32
N PRO A 165 -27.90 -25.81 -26.60
CA PRO A 165 -27.90 -24.59 -25.81
C PRO A 165 -28.19 -24.86 -24.33
N PRO A 166 -27.65 -24.04 -23.40
CA PRO A 166 -26.79 -22.87 -23.66
C PRO A 166 -25.31 -23.21 -23.92
N ILE A 167 -24.87 -24.43 -23.59
CA ILE A 167 -23.44 -24.80 -23.56
C ILE A 167 -22.78 -24.70 -24.95
N GLY A 168 -23.42 -25.23 -25.99
CA GLY A 168 -22.86 -25.17 -27.34
C GLY A 168 -22.65 -23.74 -27.84
N ILE A 169 -23.60 -22.85 -27.56
CA ILE A 169 -23.51 -21.43 -27.90
C ILE A 169 -22.39 -20.75 -27.08
N ALA A 170 -22.34 -21.01 -25.77
CA ALA A 170 -21.31 -20.45 -24.89
C ALA A 170 -19.87 -20.82 -25.34
N LEU A 171 -19.65 -22.06 -25.75
CA LEU A 171 -18.32 -22.55 -26.16
C LEU A 171 -17.95 -22.18 -27.61
N SER A 172 -18.93 -22.08 -28.52
CA SER A 172 -18.65 -21.79 -29.94
C SER A 172 -18.61 -20.30 -30.27
N THR A 173 -19.54 -19.53 -29.72
CA THR A 173 -19.71 -18.11 -30.09
C THR A 173 -19.32 -17.16 -28.97
N PHE A 174 -19.08 -17.66 -27.75
CA PHE A 174 -18.80 -16.85 -26.57
C PHE A 174 -19.90 -15.81 -26.31
N ASP A 175 -21.16 -16.20 -26.52
CA ASP A 175 -22.30 -15.32 -26.26
C ASP A 175 -22.45 -15.08 -24.73
N PRO A 176 -22.47 -13.83 -24.25
CA PRO A 176 -22.52 -13.54 -22.82
C PRO A 176 -23.75 -14.12 -22.11
N GLU A 177 -24.92 -14.11 -22.75
CA GLU A 177 -26.16 -14.65 -22.17
C GLU A 177 -26.09 -16.18 -22.08
N ALA A 178 -25.54 -16.84 -23.10
CA ALA A 178 -25.30 -18.27 -23.07
C ALA A 178 -24.27 -18.68 -22.00
N VAL A 179 -23.22 -17.89 -21.79
CA VAL A 179 -22.24 -18.13 -20.71
C VAL A 179 -22.90 -17.94 -19.33
N ALA A 180 -23.72 -16.90 -19.14
CA ALA A 180 -24.46 -16.74 -17.89
C ALA A 180 -25.38 -17.94 -17.60
N LYS A 181 -26.13 -18.40 -18.61
CA LYS A 181 -26.99 -19.59 -18.48
C LYS A 181 -26.20 -20.90 -18.29
N SER A 182 -24.97 -21.00 -18.81
CA SER A 182 -24.13 -22.18 -18.57
C SER A 182 -23.70 -22.28 -17.10
N ILE A 183 -23.43 -21.14 -16.46
CA ILE A 183 -23.17 -21.04 -15.02
C ILE A 183 -24.40 -21.50 -14.21
N GLU A 184 -25.60 -21.06 -14.59
CA GLU A 184 -26.86 -21.49 -13.96
C GLU A 184 -27.11 -23.00 -14.13
N THR A 185 -26.70 -23.57 -15.27
CA THR A 185 -26.84 -25.01 -15.55
C THR A 185 -25.95 -25.86 -14.64
N GLY A 186 -24.78 -25.35 -14.25
CA GLY A 186 -23.92 -26.00 -13.27
C GLY A 186 -22.53 -25.39 -13.20
N ARG A 187 -21.95 -25.36 -11.99
CA ARG A 187 -20.64 -24.76 -11.70
C ARG A 187 -19.53 -25.27 -12.61
N ASP A 188 -19.49 -26.57 -12.86
CA ASP A 188 -18.42 -27.22 -13.63
C ASP A 188 -18.45 -26.80 -15.10
N LEU A 189 -19.64 -26.73 -15.70
CA LEU A 189 -19.84 -26.27 -17.08
C LEU A 189 -19.62 -24.75 -17.19
N GLY A 190 -19.99 -23.98 -16.16
CA GLY A 190 -19.69 -22.56 -16.07
C GLY A 190 -18.18 -22.30 -16.06
N ILE A 191 -17.42 -22.99 -15.20
CA ILE A 191 -15.95 -22.91 -15.17
C ILE A 191 -15.35 -23.27 -16.51
N LEU A 192 -15.83 -24.34 -17.14
CA LEU A 192 -15.35 -24.75 -18.45
C LEU A 192 -15.56 -23.64 -19.49
N ALA A 193 -16.77 -23.08 -19.57
CA ALA A 193 -17.08 -21.99 -20.50
C ALA A 193 -16.22 -20.75 -20.24
N LEU A 194 -16.05 -20.36 -18.98
CA LEU A 194 -15.24 -19.21 -18.59
C LEU A 194 -13.75 -19.42 -18.87
N SER A 195 -13.21 -20.60 -18.55
CA SER A 195 -11.81 -20.94 -18.84
C SER A 195 -11.52 -20.93 -20.34
N HIS A 196 -12.46 -21.40 -21.15
CA HIS A 196 -12.32 -21.42 -22.60
C HIS A 196 -12.40 -20.00 -23.15
N ALA A 197 -13.38 -19.20 -22.72
CA ALA A 197 -13.50 -17.79 -23.09
C ALA A 197 -12.24 -16.99 -22.71
N LEU A 198 -11.65 -17.26 -21.55
CA LEU A 198 -10.47 -16.55 -21.06
C LEU A 198 -9.25 -16.72 -21.97
N LYS A 199 -9.12 -17.84 -22.68
CA LYS A 199 -8.05 -18.07 -23.67
C LYS A 199 -8.14 -17.11 -24.86
N TYR A 200 -9.35 -16.63 -25.20
CA TYR A 200 -9.58 -15.76 -26.36
C TYR A 200 -9.85 -14.30 -25.99
N ALA A 201 -10.32 -14.01 -24.77
CA ALA A 201 -10.70 -12.68 -24.33
C ALA A 201 -9.61 -11.59 -24.54
N PRO A 202 -8.32 -11.83 -24.28
CA PRO A 202 -7.28 -10.82 -24.46
C PRO A 202 -7.08 -10.36 -25.91
N THR A 203 -7.48 -11.19 -26.88
CA THR A 203 -7.32 -10.90 -28.32
C THR A 203 -8.65 -10.68 -29.04
N ASN A 204 -9.79 -10.87 -28.36
CA ASN A 204 -11.12 -10.76 -28.94
C ASN A 204 -12.05 -9.90 -28.06
N PRO A 205 -12.30 -8.64 -28.45
CA PRO A 205 -13.14 -7.71 -27.67
C PRO A 205 -14.56 -8.20 -27.42
N LYS A 206 -15.13 -9.05 -28.30
CA LYS A 206 -16.47 -9.61 -28.08
C LYS A 206 -16.48 -10.62 -26.93
N VAL A 207 -15.42 -11.41 -26.81
CA VAL A 207 -15.26 -12.40 -25.74
C VAL A 207 -14.94 -11.71 -24.42
N ALA A 208 -14.15 -10.63 -24.47
CA ALA A 208 -13.87 -9.79 -23.30
C ALA A 208 -15.15 -9.27 -22.59
N MET A 209 -16.23 -9.02 -23.35
CA MET A 209 -17.52 -8.57 -22.79
C MET A 209 -18.18 -9.61 -21.85
N ILE A 210 -17.76 -10.88 -21.88
CA ILE A 210 -18.23 -11.89 -20.91
C ILE A 210 -17.76 -11.56 -19.51
N PHE A 211 -16.55 -11.00 -19.35
CA PHE A 211 -15.92 -10.81 -18.05
C PHE A 211 -16.40 -9.50 -17.39
N THR A 212 -17.69 -9.43 -17.13
CA THR A 212 -18.34 -8.34 -16.38
C THR A 212 -17.99 -8.41 -14.89
N PRO A 213 -18.26 -7.35 -14.10
CA PRO A 213 -18.08 -7.37 -12.65
C PRO A 213 -18.68 -8.59 -11.95
N GLU A 214 -19.88 -9.01 -12.37
CA GLU A 214 -20.59 -10.16 -11.78
C GLU A 214 -19.86 -11.48 -12.07
N ILE A 215 -19.32 -11.63 -13.28
CA ILE A 215 -18.55 -12.82 -13.65
C ILE A 215 -17.20 -12.85 -12.92
N ILE A 216 -16.52 -11.71 -12.75
CA ILE A 216 -15.30 -11.62 -11.95
C ILE A 216 -15.60 -12.02 -10.49
N ALA A 217 -16.68 -11.49 -9.90
CA ALA A 217 -17.11 -11.85 -8.55
C ALA A 217 -17.47 -13.35 -8.44
N TYR A 218 -18.09 -13.93 -9.47
CA TYR A 218 -18.39 -15.36 -9.52
C TYR A 218 -17.12 -16.22 -9.56
N ILE A 219 -16.15 -15.89 -10.43
CA ILE A 219 -14.85 -16.60 -10.48
C ILE A 219 -14.14 -16.48 -9.12
N TRP A 220 -14.21 -15.32 -8.48
CA TRP A 220 -13.64 -15.11 -7.15
C TRP A 220 -14.32 -15.96 -6.08
N ALA A 221 -15.65 -16.10 -6.10
CA ALA A 221 -16.36 -16.98 -5.19
C ALA A 221 -15.94 -18.45 -5.38
N LEU A 222 -15.72 -18.89 -6.62
CA LEU A 222 -15.21 -20.23 -6.91
C LEU A 222 -13.78 -20.44 -6.43
N TYR A 223 -12.93 -19.40 -6.49
CA TYR A 223 -11.57 -19.44 -5.95
C TYR A 223 -11.57 -19.70 -4.44
N GLY A 224 -12.50 -19.09 -3.68
CA GLY A 224 -12.69 -19.40 -2.26
C GLY A 224 -13.14 -20.84 -1.98
N GLU A 225 -13.68 -21.54 -2.97
CA GLU A 225 -14.16 -22.93 -2.88
C GLU A 225 -13.22 -23.93 -3.60
N GLU A 226 -11.95 -23.58 -3.85
CA GLU A 226 -11.03 -24.37 -4.70
C GLU A 226 -10.93 -25.85 -4.33
N GLU A 227 -11.03 -26.20 -3.04
CA GLU A 227 -11.02 -27.59 -2.56
C GLU A 227 -12.14 -28.47 -3.15
N SER A 228 -13.25 -27.85 -3.57
CA SER A 228 -14.37 -28.55 -4.23
C SER A 228 -14.03 -29.00 -5.66
N PHE A 229 -12.92 -28.50 -6.23
CA PHE A 229 -12.52 -28.70 -7.62
C PHE A 229 -11.21 -29.50 -7.77
N THR A 230 -10.89 -30.33 -6.78
CA THR A 230 -9.68 -31.19 -6.77
C THR A 230 -9.56 -32.14 -7.97
N TYR A 231 -10.67 -32.47 -8.62
CA TYR A 231 -10.73 -33.35 -9.79
C TYR A 231 -10.44 -32.63 -11.12
N LEU A 232 -10.42 -31.30 -11.15
CA LEU A 232 -10.09 -30.52 -12.34
C LEU A 232 -8.58 -30.47 -12.60
N ILE A 233 -8.19 -30.53 -13.87
CA ILE A 233 -6.80 -30.22 -14.28
C ILE A 233 -6.50 -28.73 -14.04
N PRO A 234 -5.20 -28.36 -13.92
CA PRO A 234 -4.81 -26.97 -13.63
C PRO A 234 -5.48 -25.92 -14.51
N ASP A 235 -5.56 -26.11 -15.83
CA ASP A 235 -6.18 -25.19 -16.79
C ASP A 235 -7.62 -24.76 -16.44
N PHE A 236 -8.36 -25.59 -15.71
CA PHE A 236 -9.75 -25.33 -15.34
C PHE A 236 -9.91 -24.97 -13.86
N LYS A 237 -8.83 -24.89 -13.08
CA LYS A 237 -8.93 -24.53 -11.67
C LYS A 237 -9.25 -23.04 -11.50
N PRO A 238 -10.14 -22.66 -10.55
CA PRO A 238 -10.44 -21.26 -10.27
C PRO A 238 -9.19 -20.41 -9.99
N SER A 239 -8.19 -20.94 -9.28
CA SER A 239 -6.90 -20.28 -9.05
C SER A 239 -6.19 -19.93 -10.35
N THR A 240 -6.12 -20.86 -11.29
CA THR A 240 -5.53 -20.61 -12.62
C THR A 240 -6.33 -19.58 -13.42
N LEU A 241 -7.66 -19.57 -13.30
CA LEU A 241 -8.49 -18.53 -13.93
C LEU A 241 -8.18 -17.14 -13.36
N ILE A 242 -8.07 -17.01 -12.03
CA ILE A 242 -7.66 -15.74 -11.38
C ILE A 242 -6.26 -15.33 -11.83
N HIS A 243 -5.27 -16.22 -11.79
CA HIS A 243 -3.92 -15.89 -12.25
C HIS A 243 -3.90 -15.47 -13.73
N THR A 244 -4.66 -16.14 -14.59
CA THR A 244 -4.76 -15.78 -16.01
C THR A 244 -5.40 -14.40 -16.20
N LEU A 245 -6.43 -14.06 -15.40
CA LEU A 245 -7.02 -12.71 -15.40
C LEU A 245 -6.00 -11.63 -15.00
N LEU A 246 -5.11 -11.95 -14.07
CA LEU A 246 -4.05 -11.03 -13.63
C LEU A 246 -2.90 -10.92 -14.66
N ASP A 247 -2.52 -12.04 -15.30
CA ASP A 247 -1.39 -12.11 -16.24
C ASP A 247 -1.70 -11.49 -17.62
N ALA A 248 -2.94 -11.59 -18.10
CA ALA A 248 -3.29 -11.29 -19.48
C ALA A 248 -3.34 -9.78 -19.83
N SER A 249 -2.74 -8.92 -19.00
CA SER A 249 -2.80 -7.47 -19.08
C SER A 249 -4.26 -6.98 -18.96
N THR A 250 -4.66 -6.43 -17.82
CA THR A 250 -6.07 -6.04 -17.55
C THR A 250 -6.67 -5.01 -18.52
N SER A 251 -5.91 -4.55 -19.51
CA SER A 251 -6.30 -3.63 -20.58
C SER A 251 -7.51 -4.07 -21.42
N TRP A 252 -7.81 -5.38 -21.50
CA TRP A 252 -8.98 -5.90 -22.21
C TRP A 252 -10.24 -5.99 -21.34
N LEU A 253 -10.11 -5.83 -20.01
CA LEU A 253 -11.25 -5.77 -19.10
C LEU A 253 -11.85 -4.36 -19.07
N SER A 254 -13.14 -4.26 -18.77
CA SER A 254 -13.76 -2.96 -18.49
C SER A 254 -13.23 -2.36 -17.18
N GLU A 255 -13.28 -1.04 -17.05
CA GLU A 255 -12.83 -0.37 -15.81
C GLU A 255 -13.56 -0.88 -14.56
N GLU A 256 -14.86 -1.20 -14.68
CA GLU A 256 -15.66 -1.76 -13.59
C GLU A 256 -15.22 -3.18 -13.20
N SER A 257 -14.85 -4.02 -14.18
CA SER A 257 -14.33 -5.37 -13.93
C SER A 257 -12.94 -5.32 -13.29
N VAL A 258 -12.08 -4.41 -13.75
CA VAL A 258 -10.78 -4.16 -13.11
C VAL A 258 -10.97 -3.68 -11.67
N HIS A 259 -11.88 -2.74 -11.44
CA HIS A 259 -12.22 -2.27 -10.09
C HIS A 259 -12.72 -3.42 -9.20
N THR A 260 -13.59 -4.28 -9.71
CA THR A 260 -14.09 -5.45 -8.97
C THR A 260 -12.95 -6.43 -8.61
N LEU A 261 -12.03 -6.68 -9.55
CA LEU A 261 -10.84 -7.48 -9.30
C LEU A 261 -9.94 -6.86 -8.23
N PHE A 262 -9.79 -5.53 -8.23
CA PHE A 262 -9.07 -4.78 -7.19
C PHE A 262 -9.72 -4.92 -5.81
N VAL A 263 -11.04 -4.75 -5.71
CA VAL A 263 -11.80 -4.91 -4.45
C VAL A 263 -11.63 -6.31 -3.88
N HIS A 264 -11.64 -7.33 -4.73
CA HIS A 264 -11.47 -8.71 -4.29
C HIS A 264 -10.02 -9.03 -3.89
N THR A 265 -9.04 -8.64 -4.69
CA THR A 265 -7.62 -8.91 -4.42
C THR A 265 -7.10 -8.18 -3.18
N VAL A 266 -7.51 -6.93 -2.94
CA VAL A 266 -7.06 -6.15 -1.76
C VAL A 266 -7.64 -6.68 -0.44
N ASN A 267 -8.82 -7.31 -0.50
CA ASN A 267 -9.48 -7.92 0.65
C ASN A 267 -9.15 -9.41 0.81
N ALA A 268 -8.37 -10.00 -0.11
CA ALA A 268 -7.95 -11.38 -0.03
C ALA A 268 -6.97 -11.60 1.12
N ASP A 269 -6.96 -12.80 1.69
CA ASP A 269 -5.91 -13.23 2.62
C ASP A 269 -4.57 -13.42 1.90
N ASP A 270 -4.61 -13.80 0.61
CA ASP A 270 -3.42 -13.89 -0.24
C ASP A 270 -3.04 -12.52 -0.82
N GLU A 271 -2.20 -11.80 -0.06
CA GLU A 271 -1.67 -10.49 -0.46
C GLU A 271 -0.86 -10.53 -1.77
N SER A 272 -0.38 -11.70 -2.20
CA SER A 272 0.46 -11.83 -3.40
C SER A 272 -0.31 -11.51 -4.68
N LEU A 273 -1.61 -11.83 -4.73
CA LEU A 273 -2.47 -11.56 -5.88
C LEU A 273 -2.64 -10.05 -6.12
N PHE A 274 -2.81 -9.27 -5.06
CA PHE A 274 -2.93 -7.82 -5.14
C PHE A 274 -1.63 -7.17 -5.61
N ILE A 275 -0.48 -7.62 -5.08
CA ILE A 275 0.84 -7.14 -5.50
C ILE A 275 1.07 -7.48 -6.98
N HIS A 276 0.74 -8.70 -7.40
CA HIS A 276 0.86 -9.15 -8.78
C HIS A 276 -0.01 -8.31 -9.73
N LEU A 277 -1.28 -8.04 -9.38
CA LEU A 277 -2.15 -7.15 -10.14
C LEU A 277 -1.53 -5.76 -10.32
N CYS A 278 -1.07 -5.16 -9.22
CA CYS A 278 -0.45 -3.84 -9.26
C CYS A 278 0.83 -3.83 -10.09
N TYR A 279 1.64 -4.88 -10.00
CA TYR A 279 2.86 -5.03 -10.78
C TYR A 279 2.56 -5.06 -12.30
N GLN A 280 1.57 -5.85 -12.71
CA GLN A 280 1.17 -5.95 -14.13
C GLN A 280 0.64 -4.62 -14.67
N LEU A 281 -0.15 -3.89 -13.88
CA LEU A 281 -0.65 -2.58 -14.25
C LEU A 281 0.45 -1.51 -14.31
N THR A 282 1.42 -1.56 -13.41
CA THR A 282 2.59 -0.65 -13.43
C THR A 282 3.38 -0.77 -14.72
N HIS A 283 3.54 -2.00 -15.24
CA HIS A 283 4.26 -2.25 -16.49
C HIS A 283 3.51 -1.74 -17.73
N GLN A 284 2.18 -1.62 -17.64
CA GLN A 284 1.36 -1.09 -18.73
C GLN A 284 1.27 0.43 -18.67
N ASP A 285 0.75 0.95 -17.57
CA ASP A 285 0.56 2.38 -17.32
C ASP A 285 0.51 2.67 -15.81
N HIS A 286 1.62 3.17 -15.29
CA HIS A 286 1.75 3.56 -13.88
C HIS A 286 0.75 4.66 -13.46
N ALA A 287 0.41 5.59 -14.36
CA ALA A 287 -0.55 6.64 -14.05
C ALA A 287 -1.97 6.06 -13.93
N GLN A 288 -2.30 5.08 -14.77
CA GLN A 288 -3.57 4.36 -14.68
C GLN A 288 -3.68 3.54 -13.39
N LEU A 289 -2.60 2.89 -12.95
CA LEU A 289 -2.56 2.23 -11.63
C LEU A 289 -2.90 3.22 -10.51
N LEU A 290 -2.26 4.39 -10.49
CA LEU A 290 -2.53 5.41 -9.47
C LEU A 290 -3.99 5.88 -9.51
N ALA A 291 -4.58 6.01 -10.70
CA ALA A 291 -5.99 6.34 -10.85
C ALA A 291 -6.90 5.24 -10.27
N TYR A 292 -6.63 3.97 -10.55
CA TYR A 292 -7.39 2.85 -9.99
C TYR A 292 -7.28 2.76 -8.48
N LEU A 293 -6.06 2.89 -7.92
CA LEU A 293 -5.86 2.88 -6.47
C LEU A 293 -6.59 4.04 -5.80
N ASN A 294 -6.57 5.23 -6.39
CA ASN A 294 -7.34 6.36 -5.89
C ASN A 294 -8.84 6.05 -5.93
N THR A 295 -9.40 5.64 -7.06
CA THR A 295 -10.83 5.30 -7.15
C THR A 295 -11.22 4.21 -6.15
N LEU A 296 -10.39 3.18 -6.01
CA LEU A 296 -10.58 2.08 -5.06
C LEU A 296 -10.62 2.57 -3.62
N TYR A 297 -9.60 3.30 -3.17
CA TYR A 297 -9.50 3.76 -1.79
C TYR A 297 -10.48 4.88 -1.44
N LEU A 298 -10.83 5.73 -2.42
CA LEU A 298 -11.79 6.81 -2.25
C LEU A 298 -13.25 6.31 -2.29
N SER A 299 -13.51 5.08 -2.77
CA SER A 299 -14.85 4.47 -2.77
C SER A 299 -15.43 4.26 -1.36
N GLY A 300 -14.58 4.23 -0.33
CA GLY A 300 -14.97 3.98 1.06
C GLY A 300 -15.33 2.52 1.37
N GLN A 301 -15.17 1.60 0.41
CA GLN A 301 -15.47 0.18 0.60
C GLN A 301 -14.40 -0.58 1.40
N ILE A 302 -13.19 -0.02 1.50
CA ILE A 302 -12.04 -0.67 2.13
C ILE A 302 -11.72 0.04 3.44
N ALA A 303 -11.52 -0.74 4.50
CA ALA A 303 -11.13 -0.23 5.81
C ALA A 303 -9.75 0.48 5.75
N PRO A 304 -9.57 1.62 6.46
CA PRO A 304 -8.31 2.37 6.47
C PRO A 304 -7.08 1.53 6.83
N GLU A 305 -7.23 0.54 7.72
CA GLU A 305 -6.16 -0.39 8.12
C GLU A 305 -5.69 -1.24 6.94
N THR A 306 -6.63 -1.73 6.13
CA THR A 306 -6.35 -2.49 4.91
C THR A 306 -5.67 -1.60 3.87
N ILE A 307 -6.10 -0.34 3.73
CA ILE A 307 -5.47 0.63 2.82
C ILE A 307 -4.02 0.93 3.23
N ILE A 308 -3.78 1.18 4.52
CA ILE A 308 -2.40 1.43 4.99
C ILE A 308 -1.54 0.19 4.76
N ARG A 309 -2.05 -1.01 5.11
CA ARG A 309 -1.34 -2.28 4.89
C ARG A 309 -1.01 -2.48 3.40
N SER A 310 -1.97 -2.28 2.50
CA SER A 310 -1.75 -2.44 1.07
C SER A 310 -0.73 -1.44 0.53
N LEU A 311 -0.79 -0.16 0.94
CA LEU A 311 0.19 0.85 0.55
C LEU A 311 1.61 0.55 1.06
N THR A 312 1.76 0.06 2.30
CA THR A 312 3.06 -0.39 2.82
C THR A 312 3.64 -1.52 1.97
N ARG A 313 2.82 -2.50 1.58
CA ARG A 313 3.26 -3.62 0.72
C ARG A 313 3.67 -3.16 -0.67
N LEU A 314 2.93 -2.25 -1.27
CA LEU A 314 3.29 -1.66 -2.56
C LEU A 314 4.60 -0.86 -2.49
N GLN A 315 4.90 -0.25 -1.34
CA GLN A 315 6.19 0.38 -1.07
C GLN A 315 7.32 -0.64 -1.00
N GLU A 316 7.12 -1.72 -0.23
CA GLU A 316 8.10 -2.80 -0.05
C GLU A 316 8.41 -3.52 -1.38
N ALA A 317 7.39 -3.71 -2.21
CA ALA A 317 7.51 -4.27 -3.55
C ALA A 317 8.09 -3.28 -4.59
N THR A 318 8.44 -2.05 -4.18
CA THR A 318 8.97 -0.99 -5.06
C THR A 318 8.03 -0.58 -6.20
N ILE A 319 6.74 -0.90 -6.08
CA ILE A 319 5.70 -0.55 -7.05
C ILE A 319 5.33 0.94 -6.90
N LEU A 320 5.18 1.40 -5.65
CA LEU A 320 4.90 2.81 -5.35
C LEU A 320 6.08 3.46 -4.64
N SER A 321 6.39 4.68 -5.06
CA SER A 321 7.31 5.55 -4.33
C SER A 321 6.67 6.08 -3.04
N THR A 322 7.52 6.43 -2.07
CA THR A 322 7.07 7.06 -0.83
C THR A 322 6.31 8.38 -1.08
N GLN A 323 6.64 9.09 -2.16
CA GLN A 323 5.98 10.35 -2.55
C GLN A 323 4.54 10.11 -3.05
N GLU A 324 4.32 9.06 -3.84
CA GLU A 324 2.99 8.68 -4.33
C GLU A 324 2.09 8.22 -3.19
N ILE A 325 2.61 7.37 -2.30
CA ILE A 325 1.91 6.93 -1.09
C ILE A 325 1.49 8.14 -0.24
N THR A 326 2.40 9.10 -0.05
CA THR A 326 2.10 10.34 0.69
C THR A 326 0.96 11.12 0.04
N THR A 327 0.96 11.19 -1.30
CA THR A 327 -0.07 11.91 -2.06
C THR A 327 -1.44 11.25 -1.93
N ILE A 328 -1.50 9.93 -2.08
CA ILE A 328 -2.72 9.12 -1.92
C ILE A 328 -3.28 9.29 -0.50
N LEU A 329 -2.44 9.10 0.53
CA LEU A 329 -2.87 9.25 1.93
C LEU A 329 -3.33 10.66 2.28
N TYR A 330 -2.68 11.69 1.72
CA TYR A 330 -3.10 13.07 1.93
C TYR A 330 -4.50 13.33 1.34
N GLN A 331 -4.78 12.78 0.15
CA GLN A 331 -6.10 12.87 -0.47
C GLN A 331 -7.16 12.11 0.35
N LEU A 332 -6.84 10.89 0.79
CA LEU A 332 -7.73 10.05 1.60
C LEU A 332 -8.11 10.71 2.93
N GLY A 333 -7.15 11.31 3.64
CA GLY A 333 -7.47 11.99 4.89
C GLY A 333 -8.43 13.18 4.70
N GLY A 334 -8.46 13.78 3.50
CA GLY A 334 -9.47 14.74 3.09
C GLY A 334 -10.88 14.17 3.08
N LEU A 335 -11.07 12.97 2.55
CA LEU A 335 -12.36 12.28 2.47
C LEU A 335 -12.82 11.69 3.79
N TYR A 336 -11.91 11.03 4.52
CA TYR A 336 -12.24 10.37 5.78
C TYR A 336 -12.48 11.34 6.92
N GLU A 337 -12.55 12.66 6.71
CA GLU A 337 -12.60 13.66 7.77
C GLU A 337 -11.49 13.46 8.82
N TRP A 338 -10.36 14.14 8.64
CA TRP A 338 -9.16 14.12 9.51
C TRP A 338 -9.35 13.95 11.04
N LYS A 339 -10.49 14.34 11.60
CA LYS A 339 -10.80 14.30 13.04
C LYS A 339 -11.36 12.96 13.52
N ASN A 340 -11.88 12.09 12.65
CA ASN A 340 -12.39 10.80 13.06
C ASN A 340 -11.25 9.78 13.28
N THR A 341 -11.59 8.57 13.74
CA THR A 341 -10.60 7.52 14.03
C THR A 341 -9.75 7.15 12.81
N ALA A 342 -10.37 7.03 11.63
CA ALA A 342 -9.70 6.71 10.37
C ALA A 342 -8.70 7.80 9.95
N GLY A 343 -9.12 9.06 9.96
CA GLY A 343 -8.29 10.21 9.65
C GLY A 343 -7.08 10.35 10.59
N LYS A 344 -7.25 10.04 11.88
CA LYS A 344 -6.14 10.02 12.84
C LYS A 344 -5.08 8.97 12.49
N MET A 345 -5.48 7.76 12.11
CA MET A 345 -4.53 6.72 11.68
C MET A 345 -3.73 7.16 10.45
N ILE A 346 -4.39 7.80 9.48
CA ILE A 346 -3.73 8.35 8.29
C ILE A 346 -2.71 9.43 8.67
N ILE A 347 -3.05 10.34 9.59
CA ILE A 347 -2.13 11.39 10.08
C ILE A 347 -0.91 10.78 10.76
N GLU A 348 -1.10 9.77 11.61
CA GLU A 348 -0.01 9.09 12.31
C GLU A 348 0.92 8.35 11.35
N TYR A 349 0.37 7.73 10.30
CA TYR A 349 1.18 7.06 9.28
C TYR A 349 1.93 8.07 8.40
N LEU A 350 1.26 9.14 7.94
CA LEU A 350 1.92 10.25 7.24
C LEU A 350 3.05 10.84 8.07
N GLY A 351 2.82 11.08 9.36
CA GLY A 351 3.82 11.57 10.29
C GLY A 351 5.07 10.68 10.38
N ARG A 352 4.88 9.35 10.42
CA ARG A 352 5.97 8.37 10.37
C ARG A 352 6.74 8.42 9.04
N LEU A 353 6.03 8.49 7.90
CA LEU A 353 6.67 8.61 6.59
C LEU A 353 7.57 9.85 6.51
N PHE A 354 7.08 11.00 6.98
CA PHE A 354 7.84 12.26 7.01
C PHE A 354 9.04 12.25 7.95
N GLN A 355 8.98 11.48 9.05
CA GLN A 355 10.10 11.28 9.96
C GLN A 355 11.20 10.42 9.34
N GLN A 356 10.82 9.37 8.63
CA GLN A 356 11.75 8.41 8.04
C GLN A 356 12.38 8.91 6.74
N ASN A 357 11.68 9.75 5.97
CA ASN A 357 12.10 10.12 4.61
C ASN A 357 12.27 11.63 4.46
N ALA A 358 13.53 12.09 4.42
CA ALA A 358 13.88 13.49 4.19
C ALA A 358 13.42 14.04 2.82
N GLY A 359 13.22 13.19 1.82
CA GLY A 359 12.90 13.61 0.45
C GLY A 359 11.43 13.90 0.15
N ILE A 360 10.49 13.54 1.05
CA ILE A 360 9.05 13.71 0.79
C ILE A 360 8.69 15.20 0.73
N GLN A 361 7.90 15.57 -0.28
CA GLN A 361 7.40 16.92 -0.46
C GLN A 361 5.87 16.94 -0.41
N LEU A 362 5.32 17.93 0.29
CA LEU A 362 3.91 18.31 0.18
C LEU A 362 3.85 19.82 -0.08
N PRO A 363 2.82 20.31 -0.79
CA PRO A 363 2.56 21.74 -0.88
C PRO A 363 2.47 22.36 0.53
N LEU A 364 2.90 23.62 0.65
CA LEU A 364 2.91 24.33 1.94
C LEU A 364 1.55 24.29 2.64
N GLU A 365 0.45 24.44 1.89
CA GLU A 365 -0.90 24.34 2.45
C GLU A 365 -1.22 22.96 3.05
N GLY A 366 -0.74 21.88 2.43
CA GLY A 366 -0.88 20.53 2.97
C GLY A 366 -0.11 20.34 4.27
N LEU A 367 1.13 20.85 4.33
CA LEU A 367 1.92 20.83 5.56
C LEU A 367 1.29 21.67 6.67
N ARG A 368 0.74 22.85 6.33
CA ARG A 368 0.00 23.71 7.28
C ARG A 368 -1.20 22.97 7.87
N LYS A 369 -1.99 22.33 7.02
CA LYS A 369 -3.15 21.54 7.43
C LYS A 369 -2.75 20.40 8.37
N LEU A 370 -1.74 19.60 8.01
CA LEU A 370 -1.25 18.50 8.85
C LEU A 370 -0.64 19.01 10.17
N HIS A 371 0.08 20.13 10.15
CA HIS A 371 0.62 20.77 11.35
C HIS A 371 -0.50 21.20 12.32
N LYS A 372 -1.56 21.83 11.80
CA LYS A 372 -2.73 22.22 12.60
C LYS A 372 -3.47 21.00 13.16
N LEU A 373 -3.70 19.98 12.34
CA LEU A 373 -4.37 18.76 12.77
C LEU A 373 -3.58 18.02 13.86
N THR A 374 -2.25 17.91 13.72
CA THR A 374 -1.41 17.29 14.75
C THR A 374 -1.37 18.08 16.06
N SER A 375 -1.49 19.41 16.00
CA SER A 375 -1.69 20.28 17.17
C SER A 375 -3.02 19.97 17.89
N GLU A 376 -4.12 19.86 17.14
CA GLU A 376 -5.44 19.49 17.71
C GLU A 376 -5.42 18.10 18.37
N LEU A 377 -4.64 17.17 17.82
CA LEU A 377 -4.42 15.83 18.38
C LEU A 377 -3.38 15.79 19.52
N ARG A 378 -2.69 16.90 19.80
CA ARG A 378 -1.60 17.01 20.78
C ARG A 378 -0.48 15.99 20.59
N GLN A 379 -0.14 15.69 19.33
CA GLN A 379 0.91 14.74 18.96
C GLN A 379 2.25 15.46 18.74
N GLU A 380 2.98 15.71 19.84
CA GLU A 380 4.21 16.51 19.82
C GLU A 380 5.27 16.02 18.80
N PRO A 381 5.60 14.71 18.70
CA PRO A 381 6.63 14.25 17.76
C PRO A 381 6.26 14.49 16.30
N LEU A 382 4.98 14.33 15.95
CA LEU A 382 4.50 14.53 14.58
C LEU A 382 4.44 16.01 14.24
N GLN A 383 3.93 16.82 15.16
CA GLN A 383 3.86 18.26 14.98
C GLN A 383 5.27 18.85 14.79
N LYS A 384 6.26 18.41 15.58
CA LYS A 384 7.66 18.80 15.42
C LYS A 384 8.20 18.47 14.03
N THR A 385 7.85 17.32 13.48
CA THR A 385 8.26 16.92 12.12
C THR A 385 7.70 17.87 11.08
N PHE A 386 6.40 18.13 11.10
CA PHE A 386 5.77 19.04 10.13
C PHE A 386 6.27 20.48 10.29
N LEU A 387 6.48 20.93 11.53
CA LEU A 387 7.06 22.25 11.82
C LEU A 387 8.44 22.40 11.18
N LYS A 388 9.35 21.42 11.35
CA LYS A 388 10.68 21.45 10.72
C LYS A 388 10.62 21.54 9.19
N ARG A 389 9.65 20.88 8.56
CA ARG A 389 9.45 20.95 7.10
C ARG A 389 9.01 22.33 6.66
N ILE A 390 8.04 22.90 7.36
CA ILE A 390 7.57 24.26 7.12
C ILE A 390 8.72 25.27 7.28
N GLN A 391 9.49 25.14 8.37
CA GLN A 391 10.64 25.99 8.66
C GLN A 391 11.68 25.96 7.54
N ALA A 392 12.05 24.77 7.06
CA ALA A 392 12.97 24.61 5.93
C ALA A 392 12.43 25.28 4.65
N MET A 393 11.12 25.17 4.37
CA MET A 393 10.50 25.85 3.22
C MET A 393 10.56 27.38 3.35
N LEU A 394 10.30 27.91 4.55
CA LEU A 394 10.39 29.35 4.83
C LEU A 394 11.81 29.88 4.69
N GLU A 395 12.83 29.10 5.08
CA GLU A 395 14.24 29.45 4.90
C GLU A 395 14.64 29.55 3.43
N THR A 396 14.03 28.74 2.56
CA THR A 396 14.31 28.75 1.11
C THR A 396 13.61 29.87 0.34
N GLN A 397 12.66 30.60 0.94
CA GLN A 397 11.96 31.71 0.29
C GLN A 397 12.86 32.97 0.21
N SER A 398 13.32 33.27 -1.01
CA SER A 398 14.29 34.33 -1.31
C SER A 398 13.74 35.75 -1.23
N ASP A 399 12.51 35.99 -1.67
CA ASP A 399 12.09 37.35 -2.07
C ASP A 399 11.09 38.06 -1.15
N ASP A 400 10.25 37.33 -0.39
CA ASP A 400 9.25 37.94 0.50
C ASP A 400 9.45 37.55 1.96
N ALA A 401 9.21 38.49 2.90
CA ALA A 401 9.12 38.14 4.31
C ALA A 401 8.01 37.08 4.51
N PRO A 402 8.19 36.12 5.43
CA PRO A 402 7.16 35.11 5.68
C PRO A 402 5.84 35.81 6.03
N PRO A 403 4.70 35.35 5.48
CA PRO A 403 3.41 35.99 5.73
C PRO A 403 3.14 36.07 7.24
N LEU A 404 2.80 37.26 7.73
CA LEU A 404 2.58 37.51 9.16
C LEU A 404 1.55 36.55 9.75
N ASP A 405 0.42 36.37 9.06
CA ASP A 405 -0.67 35.51 9.48
C ASP A 405 -0.22 34.04 9.60
N PHE A 406 0.77 33.64 8.80
CA PHE A 406 1.33 32.31 8.87
C PHE A 406 2.24 32.13 10.09
N ILE A 407 3.06 33.12 10.43
CA ILE A 407 3.88 33.07 11.66
C ILE A 407 2.99 33.05 12.91
N ILE A 408 1.89 33.82 12.91
CA ILE A 408 0.89 33.80 13.99
C ILE A 408 0.29 32.39 14.12
N GLU A 409 -0.17 31.80 13.01
CA GLU A 409 -0.72 30.43 13.01
C GLU A 409 0.28 29.41 13.57
N LEU A 410 1.55 29.48 13.16
CA LEU A 410 2.60 28.56 13.65
C LEU A 410 2.81 28.73 15.15
N GLN A 411 2.86 29.97 15.65
CA GLN A 411 3.03 30.24 17.08
C GLN A 411 1.83 29.72 17.89
N GLU A 412 0.60 29.99 17.43
CA GLU A 412 -0.63 29.55 18.11
C GLU A 412 -0.72 28.02 18.14
N THR A 413 -0.38 27.35 17.04
CA THR A 413 -0.46 25.89 16.95
C THR A 413 0.60 25.19 17.80
N VAL A 414 1.74 25.80 18.10
CA VAL A 414 2.74 25.23 19.03
C VAL A 414 2.53 25.64 20.48
N ALA A 415 1.63 26.60 20.76
CA ALA A 415 1.50 27.22 22.08
C ALA A 415 1.11 26.26 23.21
N TRP A 416 0.57 25.09 22.90
CA TRP A 416 0.17 24.11 23.91
C TRP A 416 1.35 23.28 24.48
N SER A 417 2.51 23.25 23.82
CA SER A 417 3.70 22.52 24.28
C SER A 417 4.91 23.45 24.45
N ASN A 418 5.43 23.53 25.67
CA ASN A 418 6.64 24.31 25.97
C ASN A 418 7.85 23.84 25.13
N THR A 419 7.96 22.53 24.86
CA THR A 419 9.04 21.98 24.04
C THR A 419 8.95 22.48 22.60
N LEU A 420 7.75 22.47 22.01
CA LEU A 420 7.54 22.96 20.65
C LEU A 420 7.70 24.48 20.57
N GLN A 421 7.18 25.23 21.54
CA GLN A 421 7.40 26.67 21.65
C GLN A 421 8.90 26.99 21.69
N ASN A 422 9.67 26.32 22.55
CA ASN A 422 11.12 26.52 22.66
C ASN A 422 11.84 26.16 21.36
N HIS A 423 11.43 25.08 20.69
CA HIS A 423 11.97 24.70 19.39
C HIS A 423 11.69 25.75 18.32
N PHE A 424 10.45 26.25 18.25
CA PHE A 424 10.04 27.31 17.34
C PHE A 424 10.81 28.61 17.61
N LEU A 425 10.93 29.03 18.87
CA LEU A 425 11.68 30.22 19.25
C LEU A 425 13.18 30.09 18.96
N SER A 426 13.77 28.91 19.17
CA SER A 426 15.16 28.64 18.82
C SER A 426 15.38 28.77 17.31
N TRP A 427 14.49 28.19 16.51
CA TRP A 427 14.53 28.35 15.06
C TRP A 427 14.36 29.82 14.66
N TRP A 428 13.38 30.53 15.22
CA TRP A 428 13.13 31.94 14.92
C TRP A 428 14.36 32.81 15.19
N ARG A 429 15.06 32.60 16.32
CA ARG A 429 16.34 33.27 16.61
C ARG A 429 17.38 32.98 15.54
N GLY A 430 17.56 31.71 15.16
CA GLY A 430 18.48 31.31 14.10
C GLY A 430 18.15 31.96 12.75
N TYR A 431 16.88 31.95 12.37
CA TYR A 431 16.38 32.56 11.14
C TYR A 431 16.62 34.09 11.13
N MET A 432 16.35 34.80 12.23
CA MET A 432 16.64 36.24 12.33
C MET A 432 18.14 36.55 12.19
N LEU A 433 19.01 35.69 12.71
CA LEU A 433 20.46 35.86 12.61
C LEU A 433 21.00 35.74 11.17
N THR A 434 20.29 35.06 10.26
CA THR A 434 20.70 34.90 8.86
C THR A 434 20.11 35.96 7.92
N GLN A 435 19.05 36.67 8.32
CA GLN A 435 18.41 37.68 7.47
C GLN A 435 19.26 38.95 7.32
N PRO A 436 19.15 39.75 6.24
CA PRO A 436 19.78 41.07 6.15
C PRO A 436 19.08 42.12 7.02
N LEU A 437 19.78 43.20 7.40
CA LEU A 437 19.25 44.25 8.29
C LEU A 437 17.98 44.92 7.75
N SER A 438 17.90 45.16 6.45
CA SER A 438 16.71 45.73 5.78
C SER A 438 15.48 44.84 5.96
N ARG A 439 15.64 43.52 5.82
CA ARG A 439 14.55 42.54 6.02
C ARG A 439 14.11 42.47 7.48
N LEU A 440 15.06 42.52 8.42
CA LEU A 440 14.72 42.58 9.85
C LEU A 440 13.88 43.82 10.19
N GLN A 441 14.23 44.99 9.67
CA GLN A 441 13.47 46.23 9.86
C GLN A 441 12.05 46.12 9.28
N PHE A 442 11.92 45.50 8.11
CA PHE A 442 10.61 45.22 7.53
C PHE A 442 9.77 44.31 8.43
N ILE A 443 10.34 43.18 8.87
CA ILE A 443 9.66 42.23 9.77
C ILE A 443 9.24 42.90 11.09
N GLU A 444 10.12 43.70 11.69
CA GLU A 444 9.83 44.42 12.93
C GLU A 444 8.63 45.37 12.78
N LYS A 445 8.59 46.11 11.67
CA LYS A 445 7.47 46.99 11.32
C LYS A 445 6.18 46.20 11.07
N SER A 446 6.26 45.05 10.42
CA SER A 446 5.08 44.18 10.20
C SER A 446 4.48 43.65 11.50
N PHE A 447 5.25 43.61 12.59
CA PHE A 447 4.79 43.14 13.90
C PHE A 447 4.18 44.26 14.76
N GLU A 448 4.20 45.51 14.30
CA GLU A 448 3.58 46.62 15.01
C GLU A 448 2.10 46.36 15.29
N ASN A 449 1.67 46.64 16.52
CA ASN A 449 0.29 46.47 17.01
C ASN A 449 -0.19 45.01 17.16
N LYS A 450 0.69 44.01 17.04
CA LYS A 450 0.35 42.59 17.19
C LYS A 450 0.84 42.02 18.53
N ARG A 451 0.04 42.18 19.59
CA ARG A 451 0.38 41.73 20.97
C ARG A 451 0.82 40.26 21.05
N GLN A 452 0.19 39.38 20.27
CA GLN A 452 0.51 37.95 20.24
C GLN A 452 1.96 37.67 19.79
N LEU A 453 2.56 38.57 19.02
CA LEU A 453 3.91 38.44 18.47
C LEU A 453 4.97 39.19 19.28
N GLU A 454 4.65 39.73 20.46
CA GLU A 454 5.59 40.56 21.24
C GLU A 454 6.92 39.85 21.53
N THR A 455 6.88 38.56 21.88
CA THR A 455 8.09 37.76 22.10
C THR A 455 8.92 37.63 20.82
N LEU A 456 8.29 37.37 19.67
CA LEU A 456 8.98 37.27 18.38
C LEU A 456 9.55 38.62 17.95
N ARG A 457 8.81 39.71 18.19
CA ARG A 457 9.23 41.09 17.94
C ARG A 457 10.44 41.45 18.78
N GLY A 458 10.44 41.10 20.07
CA GLY A 458 11.58 41.30 20.96
C GLY A 458 12.86 40.68 20.40
N ILE A 459 12.79 39.44 19.89
CA ILE A 459 13.93 38.77 19.24
C ILE A 459 14.43 39.57 18.03
N VAL A 460 13.53 40.07 17.19
CA VAL A 460 13.90 40.88 16.01
C VAL A 460 14.56 42.20 16.45
N GLN A 461 13.97 42.90 17.43
CA GLN A 461 14.48 44.17 17.95
C GLN A 461 15.86 44.01 18.58
N THR A 462 16.07 42.98 19.41
CA THR A 462 17.38 42.66 19.98
C THR A 462 18.40 42.36 18.89
N THR A 463 18.02 41.59 17.85
CA THR A 463 18.92 41.27 16.73
C THR A 463 19.30 42.53 15.95
N ILE A 464 18.34 43.43 15.68
CA ILE A 464 18.60 44.73 15.05
C ILE A 464 19.52 45.59 15.92
N ALA A 465 19.25 45.67 17.23
CA ALA A 465 20.04 46.48 18.16
C ALA A 465 21.50 46.01 18.22
N ILE A 466 21.73 44.69 18.36
CA ILE A 466 23.08 44.11 18.35
C ILE A 466 23.79 44.41 17.02
N ARG A 467 23.11 44.25 15.89
CA ARG A 467 23.72 44.54 14.57
C ARG A 467 24.01 46.02 14.35
N LYS A 468 23.18 46.93 14.88
CA LYS A 468 23.47 48.37 14.86
C LYS A 468 24.67 48.71 15.74
N PHE A 469 24.76 48.09 16.92
CA PHE A 469 25.87 48.27 17.85
C PHE A 469 27.21 47.78 17.27
N LEU A 470 27.22 46.58 16.67
CA LEU A 470 28.41 46.02 16.05
C LEU A 470 28.73 46.67 14.70
N GLY A 471 27.71 47.07 13.93
CA GLY A 471 27.88 47.58 12.57
C GLY A 471 28.57 46.54 11.66
N LYS A 472 29.65 46.95 10.99
CA LYS A 472 30.53 46.06 10.20
C LYS A 472 31.73 45.55 11.01
N ARG A 473 31.81 45.88 12.29
CA ARG A 473 32.98 45.64 13.13
C ARG A 473 32.96 44.25 13.74
N THR A 474 34.14 43.70 13.99
CA THR A 474 34.30 42.48 14.78
C THR A 474 34.11 42.77 16.27
N LEU A 475 33.83 41.73 17.07
CA LEU A 475 33.76 41.88 18.53
C LEU A 475 35.07 42.40 19.14
N SER A 476 36.22 42.06 18.56
CA SER A 476 37.53 42.54 19.02
C SER A 476 37.70 44.04 18.78
N GLU A 477 37.27 44.54 17.62
CA GLU A 477 37.31 45.98 17.32
C GLU A 477 36.39 46.74 18.26
N VAL A 478 35.19 46.21 18.51
CA VAL A 478 34.24 46.81 19.46
C VAL A 478 34.81 46.82 20.88
N ALA A 479 35.43 45.73 21.34
CA ALA A 479 36.08 45.68 22.64
C ALA A 479 37.20 46.73 22.78
N MET A 480 38.00 46.93 21.73
CA MET A 480 39.03 47.98 21.71
C MET A 480 38.42 49.37 21.79
N MET A 481 37.34 49.62 21.05
CA MET A 481 36.62 50.91 21.09
C MET A 481 36.00 51.16 22.46
N VAL A 482 35.42 50.15 23.09
CA VAL A 482 34.86 50.24 24.45
C VAL A 482 35.97 50.55 25.45
N ASN A 483 37.13 49.89 25.36
CA ASN A 483 38.27 50.18 26.22
C ASN A 483 38.82 51.61 26.02
N GLY A 484 38.88 52.07 24.77
CA GLY A 484 39.27 53.46 24.46
C GLY A 484 38.30 54.48 25.05
N ALA A 485 36.99 54.25 24.88
CA ALA A 485 35.96 55.10 25.47
C ALA A 485 36.01 55.08 27.00
N PHE A 486 36.16 53.91 27.62
CA PHE A 486 36.32 53.76 29.06
C PHE A 486 37.55 54.53 29.58
N THR A 487 38.70 54.36 28.94
CA THR A 487 39.94 55.04 29.35
C THR A 487 39.80 56.56 29.25
N LEU A 488 39.21 57.06 28.16
CA LEU A 488 38.96 58.49 27.98
C LEU A 488 38.00 59.05 29.05
N LEU A 489 36.89 58.37 29.29
CA LEU A 489 35.92 58.78 30.30
C LEU A 489 36.48 58.68 31.72
N GLN A 490 37.31 57.67 32.00
CA GLN A 490 38.03 57.54 33.27
C GLN A 490 39.01 58.69 33.46
N MET A 491 39.80 59.05 32.44
CA MET A 491 40.71 60.20 32.51
C MET A 491 39.96 61.52 32.73
N LEU A 492 38.82 61.71 32.07
CA LEU A 492 37.95 62.87 32.30
C LEU A 492 37.37 62.87 33.73
N SER A 493 36.92 61.73 34.22
CA SER A 493 36.46 61.58 35.61
C SER A 493 37.58 61.90 36.58
N ASP A 494 38.75 61.27 36.47
CA ASP A 494 39.87 61.49 37.38
C ASP A 494 40.36 62.95 37.39
N SER A 495 40.25 63.64 36.24
CA SER A 495 40.67 65.04 36.10
C SER A 495 39.68 66.05 36.68
N PHE A 496 38.39 65.70 36.79
CA PHE A 496 37.31 66.65 37.10
C PHE A 496 36.28 66.14 38.15
N ASP A 497 36.45 64.95 38.73
CA ASP A 497 35.55 64.36 39.71
C ASP A 497 35.78 64.95 41.13
N PRO A 498 34.76 65.59 41.73
CA PRO A 498 34.85 66.14 43.08
C PRO A 498 34.98 65.08 44.20
N ILE A 499 34.73 63.80 43.93
CA ILE A 499 34.78 62.70 44.92
C ILE A 499 36.21 62.42 45.42
N ASN A 500 37.25 62.88 44.72
CA ASN A 500 38.66 62.74 45.10
C ASN A 500 39.11 63.63 46.29
N ASN A 501 38.18 63.99 47.20
CA ASN A 501 38.41 64.74 48.44
C ASN A 501 39.07 66.11 48.29
N ARG A 502 39.09 66.68 47.09
CA ARG A 502 39.51 68.07 46.83
C ARG A 502 38.54 68.72 45.84
N PRO A 503 37.84 69.80 46.21
CA PRO A 503 37.08 70.57 45.24
C PRO A 503 38.07 71.10 44.20
N LEU A 504 37.84 70.77 42.94
CA LEU A 504 38.62 71.29 41.83
C LEU A 504 38.08 72.68 41.47
N ASP A 505 38.79 73.73 41.83
CA ASP A 505 38.50 75.09 41.35
C ASP A 505 38.95 75.18 39.89
N PHE A 506 38.00 74.96 38.97
CA PHE A 506 38.27 74.97 37.53
C PHE A 506 38.64 76.38 37.05
N ASP A 507 39.94 76.64 36.86
CA ASP A 507 40.44 77.92 36.34
C ASP A 507 40.33 77.98 34.80
N VAL A 508 39.24 78.60 34.34
CA VAL A 508 38.91 78.74 32.92
C VAL A 508 40.06 79.38 32.10
N PRO A 509 40.73 80.48 32.54
CA PRO A 509 41.84 81.07 31.81
C PRO A 509 43.03 80.12 31.60
N THR A 510 43.45 79.37 32.63
CA THR A 510 44.54 78.40 32.50
C THR A 510 44.17 77.27 31.55
N PHE A 511 42.94 76.74 31.64
CA PHE A 511 42.45 75.72 30.71
C PHE A 511 42.44 76.22 29.26
N GLN A 512 41.92 77.43 29.02
CA GLN A 512 41.92 78.06 27.70
C GLN A 512 43.35 78.26 27.16
N MET A 513 44.29 78.66 28.01
CA MET A 513 45.69 78.83 27.62
C MET A 513 46.35 77.49 27.25
N GLU A 514 46.12 76.42 28.02
CA GLU A 514 46.63 75.08 27.71
C GLU A 514 46.06 74.54 26.38
N ILE A 515 44.75 74.69 26.16
CA ILE A 515 44.12 74.31 24.88
C ILE A 515 44.64 75.18 23.72
N ALA A 516 44.83 76.48 23.94
CA ALA A 516 45.37 77.40 22.93
C ALA A 516 46.82 77.08 22.57
N ASN A 517 47.65 76.70 23.54
CA ASN A 517 49.04 76.28 23.31
C ASN A 517 49.15 75.01 22.46
N ARG A 518 48.11 74.16 22.53
CA ARG A 518 47.98 72.93 21.72
C ARG A 518 47.07 73.11 20.50
N ALA A 519 46.64 74.33 20.19
CA ALA A 519 45.67 74.57 19.12
C ALA A 519 46.19 74.24 17.72
N ASN A 520 47.51 74.10 17.56
CA ASN A 520 48.16 73.68 16.31
C ASN A 520 48.22 72.15 16.13
N ASP A 521 47.88 71.37 17.17
CA ASP A 521 47.84 69.91 17.09
C ASP A 521 46.67 69.40 16.23
N LEU A 522 45.66 70.26 15.99
CA LEU A 522 44.49 69.99 15.16
C LEU A 522 44.29 71.10 14.13
N THR A 523 43.95 70.71 12.90
CA THR A 523 43.50 71.63 11.86
C THR A 523 42.21 72.35 12.27
N ALA A 524 41.87 73.46 11.59
CA ALA A 524 40.63 74.20 11.88
C ALA A 524 39.38 73.32 11.72
N GLN A 525 39.38 72.45 10.71
CA GLN A 525 38.30 71.49 10.47
C GLN A 525 38.21 70.43 11.56
N GLU A 526 39.35 69.87 11.99
CA GLU A 526 39.37 68.88 13.08
C GLU A 526 38.93 69.49 14.42
N ARG A 527 39.24 70.76 14.68
CA ARG A 527 38.76 71.47 15.88
C ARG A 527 37.24 71.63 15.88
N GLU A 528 36.64 71.96 14.73
CA GLU A 528 35.19 72.07 14.60
C GLU A 528 34.50 70.71 14.80
N VAL A 529 35.05 69.65 14.19
CA VAL A 529 34.58 68.27 14.39
C VAL A 529 34.72 67.85 15.85
N PHE A 530 35.89 68.05 16.47
CA PHE A 530 36.13 67.69 17.87
C PHE A 530 35.19 68.44 18.84
N ALA A 531 34.97 69.74 18.65
CA ALA A 531 34.05 70.51 19.47
C ALA A 531 32.59 70.05 19.31
N LYS A 532 32.20 69.66 18.10
CA LYS A 532 30.88 69.06 17.84
C LYS A 532 30.76 67.69 18.52
N ASP A 533 31.75 66.82 18.36
CA ASP A 533 31.78 65.48 18.92
C ASP A 533 31.74 65.51 20.47
N LEU A 534 32.47 66.44 21.11
CA LEU A 534 32.41 66.64 22.57
C LEU A 534 31.00 67.01 23.05
N ARG A 535 30.29 67.86 22.29
CA ARG A 535 28.92 68.27 22.61
C ARG A 535 27.94 67.10 22.44
N GLU A 536 28.01 66.41 21.31
CA GLU A 536 27.14 65.25 21.03
C GLU A 536 27.40 64.09 22.01
N LEU A 537 28.66 63.87 22.41
CA LEU A 537 29.02 62.88 23.42
C LEU A 537 28.42 63.22 24.79
N ALA A 538 28.51 64.48 25.22
CA ALA A 538 27.91 64.93 26.48
C ALA A 538 26.38 64.77 26.48
N GLU A 539 25.72 65.10 25.37
CA GLU A 539 24.27 64.92 25.19
C GLU A 539 23.87 63.44 25.20
N LEU A 540 24.65 62.57 24.53
CA LEU A 540 24.43 61.13 24.51
C LEU A 540 24.57 60.51 25.90
N ILE A 541 25.61 60.88 26.66
CA ILE A 541 25.81 60.42 28.04
C ILE A 541 24.64 60.84 28.93
N SER A 542 24.21 62.10 28.81
CA SER A 542 23.05 62.63 29.55
C SER A 542 21.78 61.84 29.22
N THR A 543 21.54 61.61 27.92
CA THR A 543 20.39 60.84 27.45
C THR A 543 20.41 59.40 27.95
N MET A 544 21.57 58.73 27.92
CA MET A 544 21.71 57.36 28.45
C MET A 544 21.47 57.32 29.97
N ALA A 545 21.90 58.34 30.71
CA ALA A 545 21.66 58.47 32.15
C ALA A 545 20.16 58.70 32.45
N ASP A 546 19.47 59.53 31.65
CA ASP A 546 18.04 59.80 31.80
C ASP A 546 17.17 58.56 31.52
N TYR A 547 17.61 57.64 30.65
CA TYR A 547 16.89 56.38 30.41
C TYR A 547 17.14 55.32 31.50
N ARG A 548 18.16 55.47 32.35
CA ARG A 548 18.40 54.58 33.52
C ARG A 548 17.32 54.71 34.58
N SER A 549 16.68 55.88 34.69
CA SER A 549 15.84 56.27 35.83
C SER A 549 14.35 55.91 35.71
N LYS A 550 13.94 55.14 34.68
CA LYS A 550 12.53 54.79 34.44
C LYS A 550 12.05 53.45 35.03
N SER A 551 12.82 52.79 35.90
CA SER A 551 12.26 51.71 36.73
C SER A 551 11.34 52.31 37.78
N THR A 552 10.06 52.42 37.45
CA THR A 552 9.01 52.72 38.42
C THR A 552 9.04 51.69 39.55
N LEU A 553 9.08 52.17 40.79
CA LEU A 553 8.82 51.47 42.07
C LEU A 553 9.94 50.68 42.76
N ILE A 554 10.52 51.31 43.79
CA ILE A 554 10.85 50.73 45.12
C ILE A 554 11.58 49.37 45.09
N ARG A 555 12.77 49.30 44.47
CA ARG A 555 13.75 48.24 44.75
C ARG A 555 15.12 48.88 44.94
N ARG A 556 15.94 48.33 45.85
CA ARG A 556 17.30 48.84 46.12
C ARG A 556 18.13 48.70 44.85
N GLU A 557 18.81 49.77 44.44
CA GLU A 557 19.60 49.81 43.21
C GLU A 557 20.64 48.68 43.14
N ASP A 558 21.24 48.32 44.29
CA ASP A 558 22.22 47.22 44.40
C ASP A 558 21.66 45.85 44.00
N ASP A 559 20.37 45.58 44.29
CA ASP A 559 19.74 44.30 43.94
C ASP A 559 19.52 44.19 42.43
N ILE A 560 19.15 45.30 41.78
CA ILE A 560 18.97 45.39 40.32
C ILE A 560 20.30 45.20 39.60
N GLU A 561 21.37 45.83 40.09
CA GLU A 561 22.70 45.68 39.49
C GLU A 561 23.19 44.23 39.56
N ARG A 562 23.03 43.59 40.71
CA ARG A 562 23.36 42.18 40.88
C ARG A 562 22.50 41.28 39.99
N GLN A 563 21.21 41.57 39.86
CA GLN A 563 20.28 40.82 39.00
C GLN A 563 20.62 40.99 37.51
N LEU A 564 21.01 42.19 37.07
CA LEU A 564 21.48 42.43 35.71
C LEU A 564 22.79 41.66 35.42
N MET A 565 23.77 41.74 36.32
CA MET A 565 25.06 41.03 36.17
C MET A 565 24.90 39.49 36.20
N SER A 566 23.98 38.97 37.01
CA SER A 566 23.64 37.54 37.04
C SER A 566 22.72 37.11 35.89
N GLY A 567 22.20 38.06 35.10
CA GLY A 567 21.24 37.82 34.03
C GLY A 567 19.84 37.39 34.51
N GLU A 568 19.53 37.59 35.80
CA GLU A 568 18.20 37.38 36.39
C GLU A 568 17.21 38.48 35.98
N GLN A 569 17.71 39.66 35.59
CA GLN A 569 16.92 40.78 35.11
C GLN A 569 17.26 41.14 33.66
N ASP A 570 16.22 41.41 32.86
CA ASP A 570 16.37 41.88 31.48
C ASP A 570 16.78 43.36 31.44
N PRO A 571 17.72 43.76 30.56
CA PRO A 571 18.14 45.15 30.45
C PRO A 571 17.06 46.02 29.81
N GLN A 572 16.79 47.20 30.39
CA GLN A 572 15.78 48.15 29.88
C GLN A 572 16.39 49.41 29.26
N SER A 573 17.68 49.66 29.51
CA SER A 573 18.45 50.78 28.98
C SER A 573 19.80 50.33 28.39
N ALA A 574 20.49 51.26 27.70
CA ALA A 574 21.85 51.02 27.22
C ALA A 574 22.82 50.73 28.39
N ILE A 575 22.64 51.43 29.52
CA ILE A 575 23.46 51.21 30.74
C ILE A 575 23.20 49.83 31.33
N ASP A 576 21.94 49.40 31.41
CA ASP A 576 21.61 48.05 31.88
C ASP A 576 22.16 46.98 30.96
N THR A 577 22.12 47.23 29.64
CA THR A 577 22.67 46.31 28.63
C THR A 577 24.18 46.16 28.81
N MET A 578 24.92 47.24 29.07
CA MET A 578 26.36 47.17 29.36
C MET A 578 26.66 46.33 30.60
N ARG A 579 25.89 46.50 31.67
CA ARG A 579 26.02 45.71 32.91
C ARG A 579 25.68 44.23 32.67
N TRP A 580 24.56 43.97 32.02
CA TRP A 580 24.14 42.61 31.66
C TRP A 580 25.18 41.91 30.78
N LEU A 581 25.71 42.61 29.77
CA LEU A 581 26.78 42.08 28.90
C LEU A 581 28.06 41.81 29.68
N ALA A 582 28.46 42.68 30.60
CA ALA A 582 29.65 42.46 31.44
C ALA A 582 29.50 41.18 32.28
N GLY A 583 28.34 40.98 32.91
CA GLY A 583 28.06 39.77 33.69
C GLY A 583 27.88 38.51 32.83
N PHE A 584 27.35 38.62 31.62
CA PHE A 584 27.25 37.52 30.67
C PHE A 584 28.64 37.09 30.15
N LEU A 585 29.45 38.04 29.70
CA LEU A 585 30.81 37.79 29.21
C LEU A 585 31.75 37.27 30.31
N GLY A 586 31.54 37.68 31.57
CA GLY A 586 32.30 37.15 32.70
C GLY A 586 31.94 35.69 33.08
N ARG A 587 30.87 35.13 32.53
CA ARG A 587 30.41 33.74 32.76
C ARG A 587 30.68 32.80 31.59
N MET A 588 30.85 33.34 30.38
CA MET A 588 31.37 32.60 29.22
C MET A 588 32.82 32.19 29.47
#